data_AF-A0A947F3X9-F1
#
_entry.id   AF-A0A947F3X9-F1
#
_cell.length_a   1.000
_cell.length_b   1.000
_cell.length_c   1.000
_cell.angle_alpha   90.00
_cell.angle_beta   90.00
_cell.angle_gamma   90.00
#
_symmetry.space_group_name_H-M   'P 1'
#
loop_
_entity.id
_entity.type
_entity.pdbx_description
1 polymer ?
#
loop_
_entity_poly.entity_id
_entity_poly.type
_entity_poly.pdbx_seq_one_letter_code
_entity_poly.pdbx_strand_id
1 'polypeptide(L)'
;MYGKSFKKICIVFFVWVFICLGLFQPIDINPYKESKKLLYKCLKLFSNTANAASEQVEKIPLWPHDKSDLHPDPAIVYGKLPNGFRYVLMENHEPKKRVSMHL
;
A
#
# COMPACT_ATOMS: atom_id res chain seq x y z
N MET A 1 4.36 3.00 -73.59
CA MET A 1 5.56 2.31 -73.06
C MET A 1 6.45 3.26 -72.26
N TYR A 2 6.01 3.75 -71.09
CA TYR A 2 6.84 4.44 -70.09
C TYR A 2 6.05 4.41 -68.77
N GLY A 3 6.41 3.53 -67.83
CA GLY A 3 5.60 3.41 -66.60
C GLY A 3 6.00 2.29 -65.65
N LYS A 4 6.88 1.37 -66.07
CA LYS A 4 7.44 0.33 -65.19
C LYS A 4 8.82 0.66 -64.60
N SER A 5 9.47 1.74 -65.06
CA SER A 5 10.81 2.12 -64.56
C SER A 5 10.77 3.03 -63.32
N PHE A 6 9.70 3.81 -63.14
CA PHE A 6 9.63 4.80 -62.05
C PHE A 6 9.43 4.16 -60.66
N LYS A 7 8.73 3.02 -60.59
CA LYS A 7 8.46 2.33 -59.31
C LYS A 7 9.68 1.64 -58.69
N LYS A 8 10.65 1.20 -59.50
CA LYS A 8 11.86 0.54 -58.97
C LYS A 8 12.86 1.54 -58.38
N ILE A 9 12.91 2.76 -58.92
CA ILE A 9 13.81 3.82 -58.44
C ILE A 9 13.36 4.38 -57.09
N CYS A 10 12.06 4.54 -56.83
CA CYS A 10 11.57 5.01 -55.53
C CYS A 10 11.82 4.05 -54.37
N ILE A 11 11.78 2.73 -54.60
CA ILE A 11 11.96 1.73 -53.53
C ILE A 11 13.42 1.69 -53.07
N VAL A 12 14.37 1.80 -54.00
CA VAL A 12 15.81 1.80 -53.66
C VAL A 12 16.20 3.07 -52.89
N PHE A 13 15.61 4.22 -53.22
CA PHE A 13 15.85 5.47 -52.48
C PHE A 13 15.31 5.42 -51.05
N PHE A 14 14.13 4.84 -50.84
CA PHE A 14 13.51 4.78 -49.51
C PHE A 14 14.26 3.84 -48.55
N VAL A 15 14.75 2.70 -49.06
CA VAL A 15 15.52 1.74 -48.24
C VAL A 15 16.88 2.33 -47.83
N TRP A 16 17.52 3.13 -48.69
CA TRP A 16 18.81 3.75 -48.39
C TRP A 16 18.72 4.88 -47.34
N VAL A 17 17.66 5.69 -47.39
CA VAL A 17 17.39 6.75 -46.39
C VAL A 17 17.16 6.17 -44.99
N PHE A 18 16.48 5.03 -44.89
CA PHE A 18 16.22 4.38 -43.60
C PHE A 18 17.45 3.68 -43.00
N ILE A 19 18.36 3.17 -43.83
CA ILE A 19 19.63 2.58 -43.35
C ILE A 19 20.56 3.67 -42.80
N CYS A 20 20.61 4.85 -43.43
CA CYS A 20 21.49 5.95 -43.00
C CYS A 20 21.04 6.66 -41.71
N LEU A 21 19.75 6.64 -41.36
CA LEU A 21 19.22 7.33 -40.17
C LEU A 21 19.25 6.49 -38.90
N GLY A 22 19.65 5.21 -38.95
CA GLY A 22 19.79 4.36 -37.77
C GLY A 22 18.49 4.07 -37.02
N LEU A 23 17.32 4.44 -37.57
CA LEU A 23 16.01 4.25 -36.95
C LEU A 23 15.39 2.87 -37.28
N PHE A 24 16.21 1.83 -37.39
CA PHE A 24 15.69 0.47 -37.37
C PHE A 24 15.51 0.04 -35.92
N GLN A 25 14.39 0.44 -35.31
CA GLN A 25 13.95 -0.13 -34.04
C GLN A 25 13.50 -1.57 -34.34
N PRO A 26 14.19 -2.61 -33.83
CA PRO A 26 13.73 -3.98 -33.99
C PRO A 26 12.39 -4.11 -33.26
N ILE A 27 11.34 -4.41 -34.01
CA ILE A 27 10.04 -4.76 -33.45
C ILE A 27 10.23 -6.13 -32.79
N ASP A 28 10.43 -6.15 -31.47
CA ASP A 28 10.65 -7.37 -30.69
C ASP A 28 9.29 -8.10 -30.57
N ILE A 29 8.98 -8.99 -31.51
CA ILE A 29 7.69 -9.72 -31.62
C ILE A 29 7.58 -10.87 -30.60
N ASN A 30 8.30 -10.81 -29.47
CA ASN A 30 8.29 -11.88 -28.48
C ASN A 30 7.24 -11.60 -27.38
N PRO A 31 6.03 -12.18 -27.45
CA PRO A 31 4.93 -11.90 -26.52
C PRO A 31 5.23 -12.34 -25.08
N TYR A 32 6.25 -13.19 -24.88
CA TYR A 32 6.63 -13.70 -23.57
C TYR A 32 7.48 -12.70 -22.76
N LYS A 33 8.17 -11.76 -23.43
CA LYS A 33 8.95 -10.70 -22.74
C LYS A 33 8.04 -9.60 -22.19
N GLU A 34 7.01 -9.23 -22.95
CA GLU A 34 6.02 -8.23 -22.55
C GLU A 34 5.09 -8.75 -21.43
N SER A 35 4.75 -10.05 -21.41
CA SER A 35 3.93 -10.62 -20.33
C SER A 35 4.64 -10.60 -18.97
N LYS A 36 5.93 -10.95 -18.91
CA LYS A 36 6.76 -10.78 -17.70
C LYS A 36 6.88 -9.32 -17.28
N LYS A 37 6.89 -8.42 -18.27
CA LYS A 37 6.98 -6.98 -18.04
C LYS A 37 5.77 -6.41 -17.33
N LEU A 38 4.61 -6.82 -17.80
CA LEU A 38 3.34 -6.52 -17.17
C LEU A 38 3.23 -7.19 -15.79
N LEU A 39 3.70 -8.43 -15.64
CA LEU A 39 3.69 -9.15 -14.37
C LEU A 39 4.53 -8.45 -13.29
N TYR A 40 5.77 -8.04 -13.59
CA TYR A 40 6.61 -7.32 -12.63
C TYR A 40 6.05 -5.95 -12.28
N LYS A 41 5.39 -5.29 -13.24
CA LYS A 41 4.79 -3.97 -13.03
C LYS A 41 3.58 -4.07 -12.10
N CYS A 42 2.71 -5.07 -12.31
CA CYS A 42 1.63 -5.38 -11.38
C CYS A 42 2.15 -5.73 -9.99
N LEU A 43 3.14 -6.63 -9.89
CA LEU A 43 3.71 -7.04 -8.60
C LEU A 43 4.24 -5.84 -7.80
N LYS A 44 4.89 -4.88 -8.47
CA LYS A 44 5.41 -3.65 -7.86
C LYS A 44 4.32 -2.63 -7.52
N LEU A 45 3.21 -2.61 -8.26
CA LEU A 45 2.04 -1.81 -7.91
C LEU A 45 1.35 -2.37 -6.65
N PHE A 46 1.25 -3.70 -6.51
CA PHE A 46 0.67 -4.35 -5.33
C PHE A 46 1.50 -4.16 -4.05
N SER A 47 2.84 -4.15 -4.13
CA SER A 47 3.68 -3.93 -2.94
C SER A 47 3.56 -2.50 -2.38
N ASN A 48 3.36 -1.51 -3.25
CA ASN A 48 3.30 -0.10 -2.85
C ASN A 48 1.95 0.27 -2.21
N THR A 49 0.85 -0.38 -2.60
CA THR A 49 -0.46 -0.21 -1.96
C THR A 49 -0.56 -0.92 -0.62
N ALA A 50 0.16 -2.03 -0.41
CA ALA A 50 0.22 -2.70 0.90
C ALA A 50 0.86 -1.81 1.98
N ASN A 51 1.92 -1.07 1.64
CA ASN A 51 2.61 -0.16 2.57
C ASN A 51 1.81 1.12 2.89
N ALA A 52 0.88 1.52 2.01
CA ALA A 52 0.01 2.68 2.24
C ALA A 52 -1.17 2.37 3.19
N ALA A 53 -1.48 1.09 3.41
CA ALA A 53 -2.58 0.65 4.28
C ALA A 53 -2.15 0.45 5.75
N SER A 54 -0.85 0.44 6.06
CA SER A 54 -0.34 0.18 7.41
C SER A 54 -0.21 1.43 8.30
N GLU A 55 -0.64 2.60 7.85
CA GLU A 55 -0.58 3.85 8.64
C GLU A 55 -1.96 4.27 9.16
N GLN A 56 -2.62 3.33 9.84
CA GLN A 56 -3.63 3.63 10.84
C GLN A 56 -3.25 2.81 12.07
N VAL A 57 -2.10 3.13 12.67
CA VAL A 57 -1.82 2.69 14.04
C VAL A 57 -2.90 3.35 14.88
N GLU A 58 -3.97 2.62 15.15
CA GLU A 58 -5.08 3.06 15.97
C GLU A 58 -4.47 3.48 17.30
N LYS A 59 -4.38 4.81 17.49
CA LYS A 59 -3.72 5.40 18.65
C LYS A 59 -4.54 4.97 19.85
N ILE A 60 -4.07 3.95 20.56
CA ILE A 60 -4.79 3.36 21.67
C ILE A 60 -5.21 4.52 22.58
N PRO A 61 -6.52 4.72 22.83
CA PRO A 61 -6.94 5.84 23.64
C PRO A 61 -6.33 5.66 25.02
N LEU A 62 -5.38 6.55 25.36
CA LEU A 62 -4.82 6.68 26.70
C LEU A 62 -5.96 6.97 27.68
N TRP A 63 -5.82 6.54 28.93
CA TRP A 63 -6.81 6.88 29.93
C TRP A 63 -6.88 8.40 30.08
N PRO A 64 -8.05 8.99 30.38
CA PRO A 64 -8.17 10.43 30.53
C PRO A 64 -7.21 11.00 31.58
N HIS A 65 -6.92 10.24 32.64
CA HIS A 65 -6.00 10.64 33.71
C HIS A 65 -4.52 10.57 33.32
N ASP A 66 -4.14 9.82 32.27
CA ASP A 66 -2.74 9.76 31.80
C ASP A 66 -2.27 11.10 31.23
N LYS A 67 -3.22 11.95 30.79
CA LYS A 67 -2.96 13.30 30.30
C LYS A 67 -3.21 14.37 31.36
N SER A 68 -3.70 13.97 32.53
CA SER A 68 -4.02 14.87 33.62
C SER A 68 -2.79 15.05 34.50
N ASP A 69 -2.59 16.26 35.02
CA ASP A 69 -1.53 16.53 36.01
C ASP A 69 -1.89 15.94 37.41
N LEU A 70 -3.13 15.48 37.58
CA LEU A 70 -3.61 14.84 38.81
C LEU A 70 -3.30 13.34 38.77
N HIS A 71 -2.60 12.87 39.80
CA HIS A 71 -2.36 11.44 39.98
C HIS A 71 -3.67 10.70 40.29
N PRO A 72 -3.90 9.51 39.70
CA PRO A 72 -5.03 8.67 40.06
C PRO A 72 -4.89 8.13 41.50
N ASP A 73 -6.00 7.67 42.06
CA ASP A 73 -6.00 7.02 43.38
C ASP A 73 -5.20 5.71 43.31
N PRO A 74 -4.21 5.50 44.20
CA PRO A 74 -3.38 4.29 44.21
C PRO A 74 -4.16 3.00 44.52
N ALA A 75 -5.36 3.09 45.11
CA ALA A 75 -6.22 1.93 45.37
C ALA A 75 -6.91 1.41 44.09
N ILE A 76 -6.88 2.17 43.01
CA ILE A 76 -7.55 1.84 41.75
C ILE A 76 -6.61 1.06 40.83
N VAL A 77 -7.07 -0.09 40.34
CA VAL A 77 -6.37 -0.92 39.36
C VAL A 77 -7.00 -0.72 37.99
N TYR A 78 -6.22 -0.20 37.05
CA TYR A 78 -6.59 -0.03 35.65
C TYR A 78 -6.08 -1.20 34.82
N GLY A 79 -6.91 -1.69 33.90
CA GLY A 79 -6.53 -2.79 33.03
C GLY A 79 -7.20 -2.73 31.66
N LYS A 80 -6.58 -3.43 30.72
CA LYS A 80 -7.08 -3.59 29.35
C LYS A 80 -6.91 -5.04 28.91
N LEU A 81 -7.99 -5.61 28.37
CA LEU A 81 -7.99 -6.95 27.80
C LEU A 81 -7.46 -6.93 26.36
N PRO A 82 -6.97 -8.07 25.82
CA PRO A 82 -6.44 -8.16 24.45
C PRO A 82 -7.45 -7.76 23.37
N ASN A 83 -8.74 -7.92 23.64
CA ASN A 83 -9.83 -7.54 22.74
C ASN A 83 -10.13 -6.03 22.73
N GLY A 84 -9.38 -5.22 23.48
CA GLY A 84 -9.59 -3.77 23.55
C GLY A 84 -10.44 -3.30 24.74
N PHE A 85 -11.12 -4.20 25.44
CA PHE A 85 -12.01 -3.85 26.55
C PHE A 85 -11.23 -3.33 27.75
N ARG A 86 -11.68 -2.22 28.33
CA ARG A 86 -11.04 -1.56 29.47
C ARG A 86 -11.86 -1.76 30.73
N TYR A 87 -11.18 -1.96 31.86
CA TYR A 87 -11.84 -2.12 33.14
C TYR A 87 -11.07 -1.39 34.24
N VAL A 88 -11.80 -1.09 35.30
CA VAL A 88 -11.30 -0.43 36.51
C VAL A 88 -11.79 -1.23 37.70
N LEU A 89 -10.89 -1.58 38.61
CA LEU A 89 -11.21 -2.30 39.84
C LEU A 89 -10.83 -1.45 41.04
N MET A 90 -11.72 -1.38 42.01
CA MET A 90 -11.49 -0.73 43.30
C MET A 90 -12.13 -1.60 44.37
N GLU A 91 -11.37 -1.91 45.41
CA GLU A 91 -11.91 -2.65 46.55
C GLU A 91 -12.86 -1.74 47.33
N ASN A 92 -14.05 -2.25 47.64
CA ASN A 92 -15.01 -1.55 48.48
C ASN A 92 -15.12 -2.25 49.84
N HIS A 93 -14.90 -1.53 50.93
CA HIS A 93 -14.96 -2.10 52.28
C HIS A 93 -16.39 -2.20 52.82
N GLU A 94 -17.28 -1.29 52.44
CA GLU A 94 -18.65 -1.23 52.95
C GLU A 94 -19.68 -0.81 51.89
N PRO A 95 -20.88 -1.41 51.88
CA PRO A 95 -21.34 -2.53 52.70
C PRO A 95 -20.67 -3.86 52.33
N LYS A 96 -20.46 -4.73 53.32
CA LYS A 96 -19.85 -6.05 53.13
C LYS A 96 -20.70 -6.93 52.19
N LYS A 97 -20.04 -7.80 51.43
CA LYS A 97 -20.65 -8.78 50.51
C LYS A 97 -21.49 -8.13 49.39
N ARG A 98 -21.09 -6.95 48.93
CA ARG A 98 -21.78 -6.20 47.88
C ARG A 98 -20.76 -5.76 46.82
N VAL A 99 -21.22 -5.74 45.57
CA VAL A 99 -20.42 -5.33 44.40
C VAL A 99 -21.30 -4.41 43.54
N SER A 100 -20.70 -3.36 42.98
CA SER A 100 -21.31 -2.54 41.94
C SER A 100 -20.57 -2.76 40.63
N MET A 101 -21.29 -2.85 39.52
CA MET A 101 -20.72 -3.01 38.18
C MET A 101 -21.37 -2.00 37.24
N HIS A 102 -20.55 -1.23 36.53
CA HIS A 102 -20.98 -0.29 35.50
C HIS A 102 -20.33 -0.71 34.17
N LEU A 103 -21.08 -0.56 33.07
CA LEU A 103 -20.64 -0.87 31.71
C LEU A 103 -20.69 0.39 30.84
#